data_AF-A0A2G2DVY6-F1
#
_entry.id   AF-A0A2G2DVY6-F1
#
_cell.length_a   1.000
_cell.length_b   1.000
_cell.length_c   1.000
_cell.angle_alpha   90.00
_cell.angle_beta   90.00
_cell.angle_gamma   90.00
#
_symmetry.space_group_name_H-M   'P 1'
#
loop_
_entity.id
_entity.type
_entity.pdbx_description
1 polymer ?
#
loop_
_entity_poly.entity_id
_entity_poly.type
_entity_poly.pdbx_seq_one_letter_code
_entity_poly.pdbx_strand_id
1 'polypeptide(L)'
;MSNLGTHRHFNLRSTEFRLTILLFLLLWVYLIIRAFSVFYIHDEIVTKWSYVIHWNPFPNQGAIDANNHFLLSLLAGFFTRLFNSDSMFLIRLGSILAFPIYFWSIFRLKYLFQQKWNFYALLIVLTTSSFLIEYFALARGYGLGLAFLVFSLQQMICYFDTDSKKALIGSLLGWLLTVYASLTLLPITLIAVFFLGMYTVRRKSYIWILPVLMMIIPLGYFVEYSFTLKDLGKLYYGGAEGFFSSTVHSLTKYVWLVESTWVDLGIALVTGFILFAAIRRFWKTKNLFDPKLLFSIFLFVGVASILGQYWILGINYPEDRTAMFLIVFFFGALFFALDDLKSNKVVALISIGLSLAFFAITMNFTHSMHFVTEHLDEELVRNIPLSVNGTPPTTAGRWNMENDLTRELNLPLRVYQDNDDPHDTLVDYMVFVPERRPGLTDLYEIAHLDPISGQALLKRKKFLKRTKNLEVEHAIISEVEYQIVYISNLEGPMVLRCSGKLEQMTELKEIFIVFSSEDSLSKQQFTYEMIPMIRNSKISDSGEMNFDFSYAMNALEGANSFAAYIWNQNGEELQGKIKLEVYAIDE
;
A
#
# COMPACT_ATOMS: atom_id res chain seq x y z
N MET A 1 20.70 16.59 -43.76
CA MET A 1 19.63 16.05 -44.62
C MET A 1 19.86 14.56 -44.82
N SER A 2 18.75 13.80 -44.77
CA SER A 2 18.55 12.36 -45.01
C SER A 2 18.94 11.35 -43.91
N ASN A 3 17.90 10.62 -43.46
CA ASN A 3 17.89 9.27 -42.87
C ASN A 3 17.92 9.05 -41.35
N LEU A 4 17.22 9.86 -40.55
CA LEU A 4 16.71 9.42 -39.23
C LEU A 4 15.24 9.82 -39.11
N GLY A 5 14.39 9.16 -39.90
CA GLY A 5 12.98 9.49 -40.02
C GLY A 5 12.19 8.30 -40.56
N THR A 6 12.41 7.13 -39.98
CA THR A 6 11.45 6.02 -40.05
C THR A 6 11.29 5.51 -38.64
N HIS A 7 10.07 5.65 -38.11
CA HIS A 7 9.63 4.78 -37.03
C HIS A 7 10.00 3.35 -37.45
N ARG A 8 10.98 2.72 -36.80
CA ARG A 8 11.26 1.30 -37.02
C ARG A 8 9.99 0.58 -36.64
N HIS A 9 9.18 0.24 -37.65
CA HIS A 9 8.05 -0.66 -37.46
C HIS A 9 8.63 -1.94 -36.85
N PHE A 10 8.24 -2.25 -35.62
CA PHE A 10 8.64 -3.49 -34.99
C PHE A 10 8.18 -4.63 -35.90
N ASN A 11 9.14 -5.41 -36.40
CA ASN A 11 8.79 -6.57 -37.21
C ASN A 11 8.10 -7.59 -36.29
N LEU A 12 6.76 -7.59 -36.31
CA LEU A 12 5.91 -8.47 -35.51
C LEU A 12 6.20 -9.96 -35.75
N ARG A 13 6.87 -10.30 -36.87
CA ARG A 13 7.28 -11.67 -37.20
C ARG A 13 8.64 -12.07 -36.63
N SER A 14 9.41 -11.15 -36.04
CA SER A 14 10.71 -11.47 -35.46
C SER A 14 10.58 -12.32 -34.18
N THR A 15 11.44 -13.33 -34.04
CA THR A 15 11.52 -14.16 -32.84
C THR A 15 11.72 -13.33 -31.57
N GLU A 16 12.51 -12.26 -31.66
CA GLU A 16 12.74 -11.31 -30.55
C GLU A 16 11.45 -10.66 -30.04
N PHE A 17 10.57 -10.25 -30.95
CA PHE A 17 9.29 -9.63 -30.57
C PHE A 17 8.34 -10.65 -29.93
N ARG A 18 8.28 -11.87 -30.48
CA ARG A 18 7.49 -12.97 -29.89
C ARG A 18 7.94 -13.34 -28.49
N LEU A 19 9.25 -13.43 -28.25
CA LEU A 19 9.80 -13.68 -26.91
C LEU A 19 9.48 -12.54 -25.93
N THR A 20 9.46 -11.30 -26.42
CA THR A 20 9.06 -10.15 -25.60
C THR A 20 7.59 -10.20 -25.21
N ILE A 21 6.70 -10.54 -26.15
CA ILE A 21 5.27 -10.76 -25.85
C ILE A 21 5.10 -11.90 -24.86
N LEU A 22 5.81 -13.01 -25.05
CA LEU A 22 5.73 -14.15 -24.13
C LEU A 22 6.15 -13.74 -22.72
N LEU A 23 7.26 -13.02 -22.56
CA LEU A 23 7.69 -12.48 -21.26
C LEU A 23 6.60 -11.58 -20.65
N PHE A 24 6.04 -10.65 -21.42
CA PHE A 24 4.95 -9.79 -20.97
C PHE A 24 3.74 -10.61 -20.48
N LEU A 25 3.28 -11.58 -21.26
CA LEU A 25 2.12 -12.40 -20.92
C LEU A 25 2.37 -13.25 -19.68
N LEU A 26 3.55 -13.88 -19.55
CA LEU A 26 3.89 -14.67 -18.38
C LEU A 26 3.88 -13.82 -17.10
N LEU A 27 4.52 -12.65 -17.14
CA LEU A 27 4.57 -11.74 -16.00
C LEU A 27 3.20 -11.15 -15.68
N TRP A 28 2.39 -10.82 -16.70
CA TRP A 28 1.07 -10.23 -16.46
C TRP A 28 0.08 -11.26 -15.92
N VAL A 29 0.11 -12.50 -16.43
CA VAL A 29 -0.67 -13.62 -15.85
C VAL A 29 -0.23 -13.89 -14.41
N TYR A 30 1.08 -13.90 -14.15
CA TYR A 30 1.62 -14.02 -12.80
C TYR A 30 1.04 -12.94 -11.85
N LEU A 31 1.01 -11.68 -12.27
CA LEU A 31 0.45 -10.58 -11.49
C LEU A 31 -1.06 -10.71 -11.27
N ILE A 32 -1.81 -11.13 -12.29
CA ILE A 32 -3.26 -11.36 -12.17
C ILE A 32 -3.52 -12.44 -11.12
N ILE A 33 -2.82 -13.58 -11.19
CA ILE A 33 -2.96 -14.66 -10.21
C ILE A 33 -2.65 -14.13 -8.81
N ARG A 34 -1.53 -13.42 -8.64
CA ARG A 34 -1.17 -12.83 -7.34
C ARG A 34 -2.20 -11.86 -6.80
N ALA A 35 -2.78 -11.02 -7.64
CA ALA A 35 -3.78 -10.06 -7.19
C ALA A 35 -5.04 -10.74 -6.65
N PHE A 36 -5.34 -11.97 -7.09
CA PHE A 36 -6.39 -12.82 -6.52
C PHE A 36 -5.94 -13.58 -5.27
N SER A 37 -4.74 -14.16 -5.29
CA SER A 37 -4.33 -15.17 -4.30
C SER A 37 -3.57 -14.64 -3.10
N VAL A 38 -2.89 -13.50 -3.22
CA VAL A 38 -2.15 -12.90 -2.10
C VAL A 38 -3.13 -12.23 -1.16
N PHE A 39 -3.06 -12.57 0.13
CA PHE A 39 -3.89 -11.94 1.16
C PHE A 39 -3.68 -10.41 1.21
N TYR A 40 -4.64 -9.71 1.82
CA TYR A 40 -4.66 -8.27 1.88
C TYR A 40 -3.59 -7.76 2.85
N ILE A 41 -2.91 -6.67 2.50
CA ILE A 41 -2.04 -5.98 3.45
C ILE A 41 -2.85 -4.93 4.21
N HIS A 42 -2.44 -4.60 5.44
CA HIS A 42 -3.13 -3.66 6.31
C HIS A 42 -3.46 -2.35 5.60
N ASP A 43 -2.46 -1.78 4.90
CA ASP A 43 -2.63 -0.51 4.19
C ASP A 43 -3.63 -0.58 3.02
N GLU A 44 -3.84 -1.75 2.40
CA GLU A 44 -4.88 -1.96 1.38
C GLU A 44 -6.27 -1.93 2.01
N ILE A 45 -6.44 -2.56 3.17
CA ILE A 45 -7.70 -2.58 3.92
C ILE A 45 -8.06 -1.16 4.38
N VAL A 46 -7.08 -0.41 4.92
CA VAL A 46 -7.27 1.01 5.26
C VAL A 46 -7.66 1.80 4.01
N THR A 47 -6.98 1.57 2.88
CA THR A 47 -7.30 2.27 1.62
C THR A 47 -8.74 1.98 1.16
N LYS A 48 -9.15 0.70 1.22
CA LYS A 48 -10.50 0.25 0.88
C LYS A 48 -11.54 1.03 1.67
N TRP A 49 -11.46 0.97 3.00
CA TRP A 49 -12.50 1.53 3.87
C TRP A 49 -12.45 3.05 3.96
N SER A 50 -11.26 3.67 3.98
CA SER A 50 -11.14 5.13 4.15
C SER A 50 -11.37 5.93 2.86
N TYR A 51 -11.08 5.36 1.68
CA TYR A 51 -11.07 6.14 0.43
C TYR A 51 -11.92 5.53 -0.70
N VAL A 52 -12.03 4.19 -0.78
CA VAL A 52 -12.66 3.51 -1.92
C VAL A 52 -14.17 3.38 -1.74
N ILE A 53 -14.63 2.82 -0.60
CA ILE A 53 -16.05 2.53 -0.36
C ILE A 53 -16.91 3.78 -0.39
N HIS A 54 -16.48 4.86 0.27
CA HIS A 54 -17.18 6.15 0.26
C HIS A 54 -16.79 7.07 -0.92
N TRP A 55 -15.88 6.62 -1.81
CA TRP A 55 -15.33 7.39 -2.93
C TRP A 55 -14.80 8.78 -2.56
N ASN A 56 -13.85 8.81 -1.64
CA ASN A 56 -13.16 10.03 -1.20
C ASN A 56 -11.71 10.04 -1.69
N PRO A 57 -11.45 10.03 -3.02
CA PRO A 57 -10.11 9.82 -3.56
C PRO A 57 -9.24 11.08 -3.57
N PHE A 58 -9.77 12.27 -3.28
CA PHE A 58 -8.99 13.52 -3.33
C PHE A 58 -8.62 14.01 -1.93
N PRO A 59 -7.60 14.89 -1.81
CA PRO A 59 -7.21 15.41 -0.52
C PRO A 59 -8.37 16.11 0.21
N ASN A 60 -8.40 16.00 1.54
CA ASN A 60 -9.42 16.56 2.43
C ASN A 60 -10.85 16.00 2.25
N GLN A 61 -11.06 14.98 1.42
CA GLN A 61 -12.37 14.29 1.32
C GLN A 61 -12.51 13.12 2.30
N GLY A 62 -11.39 12.49 2.68
CA GLY A 62 -11.34 11.38 3.64
C GLY A 62 -10.25 11.59 4.68
N ALA A 63 -9.80 10.51 5.32
CA ALA A 63 -8.73 10.57 6.31
C ALA A 63 -7.45 11.22 5.74
N ILE A 64 -6.94 12.25 6.43
CA ILE A 64 -5.71 12.93 6.02
C ILE A 64 -4.51 12.05 6.41
N ASP A 65 -3.98 11.32 5.44
CA ASP A 65 -2.88 10.39 5.65
C ASP A 65 -2.02 10.24 4.39
N ALA A 66 -0.73 9.98 4.58
CA ALA A 66 0.21 9.68 3.50
C ALA A 66 -0.10 8.35 2.79
N ASN A 67 -0.95 7.51 3.41
CA ASN A 67 -1.44 6.26 2.85
C ASN A 67 -2.37 6.46 1.63
N ASN A 68 -3.00 7.62 1.45
CA ASN A 68 -3.91 7.85 0.34
C ASN A 68 -3.15 8.03 -0.98
N HIS A 69 -3.32 7.07 -1.88
CA HIS A 69 -2.84 7.14 -3.25
C HIS A 69 -3.98 7.56 -4.18
N PHE A 70 -4.12 8.85 -4.45
CA PHE A 70 -5.31 9.43 -5.10
C PHE A 70 -5.74 8.74 -6.41
N LEU A 71 -4.79 8.42 -7.31
CA LEU A 71 -5.10 7.71 -8.56
C LEU A 71 -5.61 6.30 -8.31
N LEU A 72 -5.00 5.60 -7.35
CA LEU A 72 -5.44 4.26 -6.97
C LEU A 72 -6.84 4.32 -6.38
N SER A 73 -7.08 5.19 -5.39
CA SER A 73 -8.39 5.35 -4.73
C SER A 73 -9.48 5.73 -5.74
N LEU A 74 -9.16 6.59 -6.70
CA LEU A 74 -10.07 6.97 -7.78
C LEU A 74 -10.45 5.78 -8.67
N LEU A 75 -9.46 5.02 -9.15
CA LEU A 75 -9.67 3.87 -10.03
C LEU A 75 -10.36 2.71 -9.30
N ALA A 76 -9.94 2.42 -8.06
CA ALA A 76 -10.56 1.41 -7.23
C ALA A 76 -12.02 1.73 -6.94
N GLY A 77 -12.33 2.99 -6.59
CA GLY A 77 -13.72 3.43 -6.37
C GLY A 77 -14.57 3.33 -7.64
N PHE A 78 -13.98 3.66 -8.80
CA PHE A 78 -14.64 3.48 -10.09
C PHE A 78 -14.95 2.01 -10.38
N PHE A 79 -13.98 1.09 -10.22
CA PHE A 79 -14.19 -0.34 -10.49
C PHE A 79 -15.15 -0.99 -9.49
N THR A 80 -15.06 -0.64 -8.20
CA THR A 80 -15.99 -1.10 -7.16
C THR A 80 -17.43 -0.82 -7.56
N ARG A 81 -17.71 0.37 -8.09
CA ARG A 81 -19.05 0.78 -8.55
C ARG A 81 -19.43 0.18 -9.89
N LEU A 82 -18.50 0.11 -10.82
CA LEU A 82 -18.73 -0.46 -12.15
C LEU A 82 -19.18 -1.93 -12.07
N PHE A 83 -18.60 -2.69 -11.14
CA PHE A 83 -18.88 -4.11 -10.94
C PHE A 83 -19.79 -4.39 -9.74
N ASN A 84 -20.18 -3.36 -8.98
CA ASN A 84 -20.98 -3.47 -7.76
C ASN A 84 -20.42 -4.53 -6.79
N SER A 85 -19.12 -4.44 -6.48
CA SER A 85 -18.43 -5.40 -5.61
C SER A 85 -17.24 -4.73 -4.93
N ASP A 86 -17.08 -4.98 -3.63
CA ASP A 86 -16.00 -4.51 -2.78
C ASP A 86 -14.78 -5.45 -2.72
N SER A 87 -14.73 -6.45 -3.60
CA SER A 87 -13.65 -7.44 -3.61
C SER A 87 -12.29 -6.79 -3.82
N MET A 88 -11.27 -7.26 -3.09
CA MET A 88 -9.93 -6.66 -3.16
C MET A 88 -9.30 -6.78 -4.54
N PHE A 89 -9.66 -7.80 -5.32
CA PHE A 89 -9.21 -7.93 -6.71
C PHE A 89 -9.59 -6.70 -7.55
N LEU A 90 -10.83 -6.19 -7.41
CA LEU A 90 -11.29 -5.01 -8.14
C LEU A 90 -10.58 -3.74 -7.69
N ILE A 91 -10.24 -3.66 -6.40
CA ILE A 91 -9.46 -2.56 -5.83
C ILE A 91 -8.01 -2.58 -6.39
N ARG A 92 -7.44 -3.77 -6.58
CA ARG A 92 -6.10 -3.97 -7.18
C ARG A 92 -6.08 -3.79 -8.70
N LEU A 93 -7.23 -3.88 -9.37
CA LEU A 93 -7.34 -3.91 -10.85
C LEU A 93 -6.66 -2.73 -11.53
N GLY A 94 -6.77 -1.52 -10.98
CA GLY A 94 -6.09 -0.34 -11.52
C GLY A 94 -4.57 -0.50 -11.59
N SER A 95 -3.96 -1.12 -10.56
CA SER A 95 -2.51 -1.38 -10.51
C SER A 95 -2.10 -2.46 -11.52
N ILE A 96 -2.90 -3.53 -11.67
CA ILE A 96 -2.65 -4.61 -12.64
C ILE A 96 -2.67 -4.07 -14.07
N LEU A 97 -3.62 -3.18 -14.38
CA LEU A 97 -3.75 -2.53 -15.69
C LEU A 97 -2.64 -1.52 -15.98
N ALA A 98 -1.89 -1.09 -14.96
CA ALA A 98 -0.72 -0.23 -15.12
C ALA A 98 0.52 -0.99 -15.62
N PHE A 99 0.61 -2.30 -15.38
CA PHE A 99 1.77 -3.11 -15.79
C PHE A 99 2.03 -3.09 -17.31
N PRO A 100 1.02 -3.19 -18.20
CA PRO A 100 1.22 -2.97 -19.64
C PRO A 100 1.86 -1.62 -19.97
N ILE A 101 1.43 -0.53 -19.31
CA ILE A 101 2.01 0.80 -19.53
C ILE A 101 3.49 0.79 -19.13
N TYR A 102 3.81 0.22 -17.97
CA TYR A 102 5.18 0.07 -17.50
C TYR A 102 6.06 -0.73 -18.49
N PHE A 103 5.66 -1.96 -18.80
CA PHE A 103 6.42 -2.89 -19.63
C PHE A 103 6.69 -2.32 -21.03
N TRP A 104 5.65 -1.82 -21.70
CA TRP A 104 5.77 -1.31 -23.06
C TRP A 104 6.49 0.04 -23.13
N SER A 105 6.47 0.84 -22.06
CA SER A 105 7.29 2.05 -21.97
C SER A 105 8.78 1.71 -21.88
N ILE A 106 9.17 0.69 -21.10
CA ILE A 106 10.56 0.19 -21.09
C ILE A 106 10.92 -0.35 -22.47
N PHE A 107 10.05 -1.17 -23.07
CA PHE A 107 10.31 -1.77 -24.38
C PHE A 107 10.57 -0.72 -25.47
N ARG A 108 9.85 0.39 -25.42
CA ARG A 108 10.04 1.52 -26.35
C ARG A 108 11.43 2.16 -26.22
N LEU A 109 12.17 1.98 -25.13
CA LEU A 109 13.55 2.48 -25.03
C LEU A 109 14.55 1.70 -25.91
N LYS A 110 14.17 0.54 -26.48
CA LYS A 110 15.05 -0.33 -27.30
C LYS A 110 15.79 0.42 -28.40
N TYR A 111 15.17 1.42 -29.04
CA TYR A 111 15.79 2.14 -30.16
C TYR A 111 17.01 2.99 -29.76
N LEU A 112 17.15 3.30 -28.46
CA LEU A 112 18.26 4.09 -27.93
C LEU A 112 19.51 3.24 -27.67
N PHE A 113 19.37 1.92 -27.60
CA PHE A 113 20.47 1.01 -27.29
C PHE A 113 21.19 0.58 -28.56
N GLN A 114 22.52 0.69 -28.53
CA GLN A 114 23.39 0.16 -29.58
C GLN A 114 23.56 -1.36 -29.43
N GLN A 115 23.70 -1.82 -28.19
CA GLN A 115 23.89 -3.23 -27.86
C GLN A 115 22.59 -3.82 -27.32
N LYS A 116 22.02 -4.76 -28.08
CA LYS A 116 20.72 -5.37 -27.74
C LYS A 116 20.68 -6.04 -26.36
N TRP A 117 21.81 -6.58 -25.89
CA TRP A 117 21.88 -7.26 -24.60
C TRP A 117 21.73 -6.28 -23.42
N ASN A 118 22.23 -5.04 -23.53
CA ASN A 118 22.03 -4.03 -22.48
C ASN A 118 20.55 -3.64 -22.37
N PHE A 119 19.86 -3.53 -23.50
CA PHE A 119 18.42 -3.32 -23.50
C PHE A 119 17.67 -4.49 -22.83
N TYR A 120 17.99 -5.74 -23.19
CA TYR A 120 17.33 -6.90 -22.58
C TYR A 120 17.65 -7.03 -21.09
N ALA A 121 18.86 -6.66 -20.67
CA ALA A 121 19.22 -6.60 -19.27
C ALA A 121 18.40 -5.54 -18.52
N LEU A 122 18.25 -4.33 -19.07
CA LEU A 122 17.35 -3.32 -18.50
C LEU A 122 15.90 -3.83 -18.40
N LEU A 123 15.37 -4.39 -19.48
CA LEU A 123 13.99 -4.89 -19.53
C LEU A 123 13.77 -5.98 -18.49
N ILE A 124 14.64 -6.99 -18.43
CA ILE A 124 14.50 -8.11 -17.50
C ILE A 124 14.69 -7.65 -16.07
N VAL A 125 15.73 -6.86 -15.75
CA VAL A 125 15.98 -6.39 -14.39
C VAL A 125 14.81 -5.60 -13.82
N LEU A 126 14.22 -4.69 -14.62
CA LEU A 126 13.10 -3.88 -14.16
C LEU A 126 11.77 -4.63 -14.12
N THR A 127 11.57 -5.66 -14.95
CA THR A 127 10.30 -6.40 -15.02
C THR A 127 10.29 -7.70 -14.22
N THR A 128 11.45 -8.18 -13.78
CA THR A 128 11.59 -9.41 -12.96
C THR A 128 12.20 -9.15 -11.59
N SER A 129 12.38 -7.89 -11.18
CA SER A 129 12.61 -7.59 -9.78
C SER A 129 11.34 -7.87 -8.99
N SER A 130 11.35 -8.89 -8.12
CA SER A 130 10.18 -9.28 -7.33
C SER A 130 9.65 -8.14 -6.47
N PHE A 131 10.54 -7.32 -5.92
CA PHE A 131 10.19 -6.11 -5.19
C PHE A 131 9.44 -5.08 -6.03
N LEU A 132 9.87 -4.82 -7.27
CA LEU A 132 9.15 -3.88 -8.16
C LEU A 132 7.82 -4.46 -8.63
N ILE A 133 7.84 -5.74 -9.03
CA ILE A 133 6.72 -6.35 -9.74
C ILE A 133 5.53 -6.59 -8.81
N GLU A 134 5.76 -6.93 -7.53
CA GLU A 134 4.65 -7.21 -6.60
C GLU A 134 3.70 -6.03 -6.42
N TYR A 135 4.20 -4.79 -6.51
CA TYR A 135 3.39 -3.59 -6.38
C TYR A 135 2.35 -3.39 -7.49
N PHE A 136 2.48 -4.10 -8.61
CA PHE A 136 1.44 -4.14 -9.64
C PHE A 136 0.28 -5.08 -9.28
N ALA A 137 0.48 -5.99 -8.31
CA ALA A 137 -0.54 -6.88 -7.79
C ALA A 137 -1.15 -6.40 -6.46
N LEU A 138 -0.63 -5.31 -5.87
CA LEU A 138 -1.14 -4.70 -4.65
C LEU A 138 -1.88 -3.40 -4.97
N ALA A 139 -2.93 -3.10 -4.19
CA ALA A 139 -3.66 -1.86 -4.15
C ALA A 139 -2.87 -0.83 -3.33
N ARG A 140 -1.69 -0.50 -3.86
CA ARG A 140 -0.83 0.60 -3.43
C ARG A 140 -0.49 1.44 -4.64
N GLY A 141 -0.25 2.74 -4.46
CA GLY A 141 -0.01 3.63 -5.58
C GLY A 141 1.34 3.44 -6.26
N TYR A 142 2.23 2.59 -5.72
CA TYR A 142 3.58 2.43 -6.23
C TYR A 142 3.65 1.78 -7.62
N GLY A 143 2.85 0.76 -7.93
CA GLY A 143 2.83 0.12 -9.26
C GLY A 143 2.38 1.11 -10.35
N LEU A 144 1.28 1.84 -10.08
CA LEU A 144 0.82 2.96 -10.90
C LEU A 144 1.90 4.05 -11.04
N GLY A 145 2.53 4.43 -9.93
CA GLY A 145 3.59 5.44 -9.90
C GLY A 145 4.77 5.05 -10.78
N LEU A 146 5.24 3.81 -10.70
CA LEU A 146 6.32 3.30 -11.57
C LEU A 146 5.91 3.27 -13.05
N ALA A 147 4.68 2.83 -13.35
CA ALA A 147 4.17 2.78 -14.73
C ALA A 147 4.18 4.16 -15.38
N PHE A 148 3.61 5.15 -14.69
CA PHE A 148 3.53 6.51 -15.21
C PHE A 148 4.86 7.25 -15.15
N LEU A 149 5.75 6.93 -14.20
CA LEU A 149 7.13 7.43 -14.16
C LEU A 149 7.93 6.99 -15.38
N VAL A 150 7.89 5.70 -15.73
CA VAL A 150 8.64 5.21 -16.90
C VAL A 150 7.99 5.70 -18.19
N PHE A 151 6.66 5.74 -18.25
CA PHE A 151 5.95 6.32 -19.39
C PHE A 151 6.30 7.80 -19.59
N SER A 152 6.31 8.61 -18.53
CA SER A 152 6.60 10.05 -18.60
C SER A 152 8.03 10.31 -19.05
N LEU A 153 9.01 9.53 -18.55
CA LEU A 153 10.41 9.56 -19.00
C LEU A 153 10.55 9.12 -20.46
N GLN A 154 9.86 8.05 -20.87
CA GLN A 154 9.88 7.56 -22.25
C GLN A 154 9.33 8.63 -23.22
N GLN A 155 8.23 9.28 -22.86
CA GLN A 155 7.65 10.37 -23.64
C GLN A 155 8.54 11.62 -23.64
N MET A 156 9.18 11.94 -22.51
CA MET A 156 10.16 13.02 -22.40
C MET A 156 11.34 12.81 -23.34
N ILE A 157 11.88 11.58 -23.39
CA ILE A 157 12.92 11.19 -24.35
C ILE A 157 12.44 11.36 -25.80
N CYS A 158 11.23 10.89 -26.13
CA CYS A 158 10.67 11.10 -27.47
C CYS A 158 10.55 12.58 -27.81
N TYR A 159 10.17 13.44 -26.85
CA TYR A 159 10.10 14.87 -27.08
C TYR A 159 11.49 15.48 -27.33
N PHE A 160 12.51 15.07 -26.59
CA PHE A 160 13.87 15.57 -26.78
C PHE A 160 14.53 15.11 -28.08
N ASP A 161 14.15 13.95 -28.57
CA ASP A 161 14.70 13.38 -29.80
C ASP A 161 13.97 13.90 -31.06
N THR A 162 12.65 14.11 -30.97
CA THR A 162 11.80 14.37 -32.15
C THR A 162 11.02 15.68 -32.13
N ASP A 163 11.08 16.45 -31.04
CA ASP A 163 10.22 17.63 -30.78
C ASP A 163 8.70 17.38 -30.88
N SER A 164 8.29 16.11 -30.80
CA SER A 164 6.88 15.73 -30.90
C SER A 164 6.05 16.35 -29.77
N LYS A 165 5.11 17.23 -30.14
CA LYS A 165 4.21 17.88 -29.17
C LYS A 165 3.25 16.90 -28.49
N LYS A 166 2.90 15.81 -29.18
CA LYS A 166 2.16 14.69 -28.57
C LYS A 166 2.98 14.04 -27.45
N ALA A 167 4.29 13.92 -27.63
CA ALA A 167 5.19 13.37 -26.62
C ALA A 167 5.36 14.34 -25.43
N LEU A 168 5.39 15.66 -25.67
CA LEU A 168 5.35 16.65 -24.59
C LEU A 168 4.09 16.50 -23.73
N ILE A 169 2.90 16.49 -24.35
CA ILE A 169 1.63 16.33 -23.63
C ILE A 169 1.57 14.97 -22.92
N GLY A 170 1.99 13.89 -23.59
CA GLY A 170 2.09 12.57 -22.97
C GLY A 170 3.01 12.54 -21.76
N SER A 171 4.13 13.25 -21.82
CA SER A 171 5.05 13.36 -20.68
C SER A 171 4.44 14.16 -19.53
N LEU A 172 3.81 15.31 -19.79
CA LEU A 172 3.15 16.13 -18.76
C LEU A 172 2.01 15.36 -18.06
N LEU A 173 1.16 14.68 -18.84
CA LEU A 173 0.09 13.82 -18.30
C LEU A 173 0.67 12.65 -17.50
N GLY A 174 1.72 12.00 -18.00
CA GLY A 174 2.40 10.93 -17.28
C GLY A 174 2.96 11.40 -15.95
N TRP A 175 3.61 12.57 -15.91
CA TRP A 175 4.12 13.17 -14.69
C TRP A 175 3.02 13.56 -13.70
N LEU A 176 1.89 14.09 -14.19
CA LEU A 176 0.74 14.37 -13.36
C LEU A 176 0.22 13.07 -12.70
N LEU A 177 -0.03 12.04 -13.51
CA LEU A 177 -0.51 10.74 -13.03
C LEU A 177 0.49 10.05 -12.10
N THR A 178 1.79 10.31 -12.27
CA THR A 178 2.85 9.83 -11.38
C THR A 178 2.68 10.38 -9.95
N VAL A 179 2.42 11.69 -9.81
CA VAL A 179 2.18 12.33 -8.50
C VAL A 179 0.84 11.90 -7.90
N TYR A 180 -0.20 11.82 -8.72
CA TYR A 180 -1.51 11.32 -8.27
C TYR A 180 -1.41 9.87 -7.77
N ALA A 181 -0.52 9.05 -8.33
CA ALA A 181 -0.28 7.70 -7.87
C ALA A 181 0.58 7.67 -6.59
N SER A 182 1.63 8.49 -6.50
CA SER A 182 2.50 8.53 -5.32
C SER A 182 3.07 9.93 -5.09
N LEU A 183 2.71 10.52 -3.95
CA LEU A 183 3.15 11.86 -3.56
C LEU A 183 4.67 11.93 -3.35
N THR A 184 5.32 10.81 -3.03
CA THR A 184 6.79 10.70 -2.93
C THR A 184 7.51 11.13 -4.23
N LEU A 185 6.83 11.06 -5.38
CA LEU A 185 7.38 11.43 -6.69
C LEU A 185 7.18 12.92 -7.04
N LEU A 186 6.57 13.71 -6.14
CA LEU A 186 6.34 15.15 -6.36
C LEU A 186 7.62 15.94 -6.62
N PRO A 187 8.71 15.83 -5.82
CA PRO A 187 9.94 16.59 -6.07
C PRO A 187 10.57 16.26 -7.43
N ILE A 188 10.57 14.99 -7.80
CA ILE A 188 11.06 14.52 -9.10
C ILE A 188 10.23 15.10 -10.24
N THR A 189 8.90 15.12 -10.07
CA THR A 189 7.96 15.65 -11.06
C THR A 189 8.15 17.15 -11.28
N LEU A 190 8.32 17.94 -10.20
CA LEU A 190 8.61 19.37 -10.31
C LEU A 190 9.86 19.62 -11.16
N ILE A 191 10.92 18.85 -10.93
CA ILE A 191 12.18 18.98 -11.67
C ILE A 191 12.02 18.53 -13.12
N ALA A 192 11.23 17.48 -13.38
CA ALA A 192 10.94 17.03 -14.72
C ALA A 192 10.16 18.06 -15.55
N VAL A 193 9.13 18.65 -14.95
CA VAL A 193 8.33 19.73 -15.58
C VAL A 193 9.19 20.95 -15.85
N PHE A 194 10.06 21.33 -14.91
CA PHE A 194 11.05 22.39 -15.13
C PHE A 194 11.96 22.08 -16.32
N PHE A 195 12.49 20.85 -16.41
CA PHE A 195 13.38 20.44 -17.50
C PHE A 195 12.67 20.39 -18.87
N LEU A 196 11.40 19.96 -18.91
CA LEU A 196 10.54 20.04 -20.10
C LEU A 196 10.31 21.49 -20.54
N GLY A 197 10.10 22.41 -19.58
CA GLY A 197 9.99 23.84 -19.82
C GLY A 197 11.27 24.43 -20.42
N MET A 198 12.43 24.14 -19.80
CA MET A 198 13.74 24.56 -20.29
C MET A 198 13.99 24.10 -21.74
N TYR A 199 13.71 22.83 -22.05
CA TYR A 199 13.86 22.32 -23.40
C TYR A 199 12.92 23.02 -24.39
N THR A 200 11.66 23.23 -24.00
CA THR A 200 10.65 23.90 -24.85
C THR A 200 11.04 25.35 -25.17
N VAL A 201 11.58 26.09 -24.20
CA VAL A 201 12.14 27.43 -24.40
C VAL A 201 13.37 27.39 -25.30
N ARG A 202 14.30 26.44 -25.08
CA ARG A 202 15.48 26.26 -25.93
C ARG A 202 15.12 25.99 -27.39
N ARG A 203 14.03 25.25 -27.65
CA ARG A 203 13.50 24.99 -29.00
C ARG A 203 12.63 26.14 -29.53
N LYS A 204 12.57 27.29 -28.84
CA LYS A 204 11.78 28.49 -29.20
C LYS A 204 10.29 28.17 -29.44
N SER A 205 9.77 27.12 -28.81
CA SER A 205 8.39 26.65 -28.96
C SER A 205 7.46 27.32 -27.95
N TYR A 206 7.41 28.66 -27.93
CA TYR A 206 6.82 29.41 -26.81
C TYR A 206 5.34 29.11 -26.56
N ILE A 207 4.51 28.87 -27.59
CA ILE A 207 3.11 28.50 -27.38
C ILE A 207 2.94 27.19 -26.57
N TRP A 208 3.92 26.30 -26.67
CA TRP A 208 3.94 25.03 -25.95
C TRP A 208 4.50 25.15 -24.53
N ILE A 209 4.91 26.35 -24.09
CA ILE A 209 5.19 26.59 -22.67
C ILE A 209 3.91 26.63 -21.85
N LEU A 210 2.78 27.01 -22.46
CA LEU A 210 1.52 27.15 -21.74
C LEU A 210 1.07 25.84 -21.07
N PRO A 211 1.05 24.67 -21.74
CA PRO A 211 0.79 23.39 -21.07
C PRO A 211 1.76 23.07 -19.93
N VAL A 212 3.03 23.48 -20.02
CA VAL A 212 4.02 23.30 -18.95
C VAL A 212 3.66 24.19 -17.76
N LEU A 213 3.29 25.46 -18.00
CA LEU A 213 2.87 26.39 -16.95
C LEU A 213 1.55 25.97 -16.30
N MET A 214 0.63 25.35 -17.06
CA MET A 214 -0.61 24.81 -16.50
C MET A 214 -0.38 23.72 -15.46
N MET A 215 0.78 23.02 -15.47
CA MET A 215 1.14 22.06 -14.42
C MET A 215 1.39 22.72 -13.06
N ILE A 216 1.66 24.03 -13.01
CA ILE A 216 1.90 24.74 -11.74
C ILE A 216 0.68 24.66 -10.83
N ILE A 217 -0.53 24.69 -11.38
CA ILE A 217 -1.77 24.67 -10.60
C ILE A 217 -1.92 23.34 -9.83
N PRO A 218 -2.01 22.16 -10.48
CA PRO A 218 -2.17 20.91 -9.75
C PRO A 218 -0.93 20.56 -8.92
N LEU A 219 0.28 20.87 -9.37
CA LEU A 219 1.48 20.59 -8.58
C LEU A 219 1.61 21.51 -7.37
N GLY A 220 1.20 22.77 -7.48
CA GLY A 220 1.14 23.71 -6.36
C GLY A 220 0.20 23.22 -5.26
N TYR A 221 -0.97 22.69 -5.65
CA TYR A 221 -1.89 22.05 -4.72
C TYR A 221 -1.29 20.83 -4.01
N PHE A 222 -0.57 19.96 -4.72
CA PHE A 222 0.12 18.83 -4.07
C PHE A 222 1.29 19.23 -3.19
N VAL A 223 1.97 20.34 -3.51
CA VAL A 223 2.99 20.92 -2.63
C VAL A 223 2.35 21.39 -1.33
N GLU A 224 1.26 22.15 -1.42
CA GLU A 224 0.47 22.59 -0.25
C GLU A 224 0.05 21.39 0.60
N TYR A 225 -0.57 20.38 -0.01
CA TYR A 225 -1.01 19.18 0.71
C TYR A 225 0.16 18.40 1.35
N SER A 226 1.32 18.34 0.70
CA SER A 226 2.51 17.70 1.27
C SER A 226 3.00 18.43 2.52
N PHE A 227 2.91 19.76 2.57
CA PHE A 227 3.21 20.53 3.76
C PHE A 227 2.17 20.30 4.86
N THR A 228 0.87 20.21 4.52
CA THR A 228 -0.16 19.82 5.49
C THR A 228 0.15 18.45 6.12
N LEU A 229 0.54 17.45 5.31
CA LEU A 229 0.95 16.14 5.84
C LEU A 229 2.17 16.25 6.75
N LYS A 230 3.14 17.09 6.40
CA LYS A 230 4.32 17.34 7.22
C LYS A 230 3.94 17.93 8.58
N ASP A 231 3.11 18.96 8.58
CA ASP A 231 2.70 19.69 9.78
C ASP A 231 1.86 18.79 10.72
N LEU A 232 1.11 17.84 10.15
CA LEU A 232 0.38 16.81 10.90
C LEU A 232 1.25 15.60 11.33
N GLY A 233 2.56 15.61 11.06
CA GLY A 233 3.44 14.49 11.37
C GLY A 233 3.17 13.22 10.57
N LYS A 234 2.42 13.31 9.45
CA LYS A 234 2.03 12.18 8.60
C LYS A 234 3.12 11.73 7.61
N LEU A 235 4.22 12.47 7.51
CA LEU A 235 5.42 12.09 6.74
C LEU A 235 6.43 11.32 7.61
N TYR A 236 5.95 10.37 8.40
CA TYR A 236 6.76 9.64 9.40
C TYR A 236 7.57 8.48 8.82
N TYR A 237 7.14 7.91 7.69
CA TYR A 237 7.76 6.70 7.15
C TYR A 237 9.16 6.96 6.58
N GLY A 238 10.15 6.29 7.17
CA GLY A 238 11.55 6.37 6.81
C GLY A 238 12.45 6.54 8.05
N GLY A 239 13.75 6.71 7.83
CA GLY A 239 14.73 6.78 8.92
C GLY A 239 15.61 8.02 8.91
N ALA A 240 16.27 8.27 10.03
CA ALA A 240 17.16 9.42 10.23
C ALA A 240 18.65 9.03 10.35
N GLU A 241 18.98 7.74 10.21
CA GLU A 241 20.34 7.20 10.41
C GLU A 241 21.32 7.55 9.29
N GLY A 242 20.80 7.94 8.13
CA GLY A 242 21.59 8.40 6.98
C GLY A 242 21.13 7.77 5.66
N PHE A 243 21.49 8.40 4.54
CA PHE A 243 21.04 7.96 3.21
C PHE A 243 21.40 6.51 2.88
N PHE A 244 22.61 6.05 3.24
CA PHE A 244 22.97 4.65 2.98
C PHE A 244 22.24 3.67 3.90
N SER A 245 22.20 3.94 5.22
CA SER A 245 21.53 3.05 6.19
C SER A 245 20.02 2.95 5.91
N SER A 246 19.34 4.09 5.82
CA SER A 246 17.89 4.13 5.63
C SER A 246 17.49 3.83 4.19
N THR A 247 18.08 4.48 3.19
CA THR A 247 17.58 4.37 1.81
C THR A 247 18.22 3.24 1.02
N VAL A 248 19.55 3.19 0.95
CA VAL A 248 20.23 2.24 0.05
C VAL A 248 20.13 0.81 0.59
N HIS A 249 20.50 0.61 1.85
CA HIS A 249 20.57 -0.70 2.48
C HIS A 249 19.21 -1.40 2.47
N SER A 250 18.16 -0.65 2.80
CA SER A 250 16.79 -1.17 2.84
C SER A 250 16.29 -1.60 1.44
N LEU A 251 16.72 -0.93 0.36
CA LEU A 251 16.44 -1.39 -1.01
C LEU A 251 17.19 -2.69 -1.37
N THR A 252 18.44 -2.85 -0.93
CA THR A 252 19.25 -4.04 -1.27
C THR A 252 18.68 -5.34 -0.71
N LYS A 253 18.07 -5.26 0.48
CA LYS A 253 17.33 -6.36 1.10
C LYS A 253 16.28 -6.94 0.16
N TYR A 254 15.46 -6.11 -0.48
CA TYR A 254 14.37 -6.61 -1.32
C TYR A 254 14.78 -6.84 -2.79
N VAL A 255 15.75 -6.08 -3.31
CA VAL A 255 16.20 -6.23 -4.70
C VAL A 255 17.10 -7.45 -4.87
N TRP A 256 17.97 -7.73 -3.90
CA TRP A 256 19.00 -8.77 -4.01
C TRP A 256 19.04 -9.77 -2.85
N LEU A 257 18.14 -9.67 -1.86
CA LEU A 257 18.10 -10.56 -0.68
C LEU A 257 19.40 -10.53 0.12
N VAL A 258 20.07 -9.38 0.15
CA VAL A 258 21.34 -9.21 0.87
C VAL A 258 21.28 -7.97 1.75
N GLU A 259 21.66 -8.14 3.00
CA GLU A 259 21.88 -7.07 3.97
C GLU A 259 23.38 -7.01 4.27
N SER A 260 24.15 -6.27 3.46
CA SER A 260 25.60 -6.17 3.63
C SER A 260 26.16 -4.82 3.18
N THR A 261 26.97 -4.21 4.05
CA THR A 261 27.67 -2.95 3.77
C THR A 261 28.67 -3.05 2.61
N TRP A 262 29.14 -4.26 2.27
CA TRP A 262 29.98 -4.48 1.09
C TRP A 262 29.21 -4.29 -0.22
N VAL A 263 27.91 -4.61 -0.23
CA VAL A 263 27.03 -4.35 -1.37
C VAL A 263 26.82 -2.84 -1.52
N ASP A 264 26.64 -2.12 -0.41
CA ASP A 264 26.53 -0.65 -0.42
C ASP A 264 27.76 0.02 -1.03
N LEU A 265 28.97 -0.46 -0.68
CA LEU A 265 30.21 -0.01 -1.32
C LEU A 265 30.24 -0.31 -2.82
N GLY A 266 29.79 -1.50 -3.23
CA GLY A 266 29.64 -1.86 -4.63
C GLY A 266 28.70 -0.92 -5.40
N ILE A 267 27.55 -0.60 -4.81
CA ILE A 267 26.58 0.36 -5.36
C ILE A 267 27.21 1.75 -5.48
N ALA A 268 27.96 2.20 -4.46
CA ALA A 268 28.64 3.49 -4.51
C ALA A 268 29.66 3.55 -5.65
N LEU A 269 30.45 2.48 -5.87
CA LEU A 269 31.40 2.39 -6.98
C LEU A 269 30.69 2.39 -8.35
N VAL A 270 29.60 1.63 -8.50
CA VAL A 270 28.80 1.60 -9.73
C VAL A 270 28.15 2.97 -9.98
N THR A 271 27.67 3.63 -8.93
CA THR A 271 27.11 4.99 -9.02
C THR A 271 28.18 6.00 -9.44
N GLY A 272 29.41 5.87 -8.92
CA GLY A 272 30.56 6.66 -9.37
C GLY A 272 30.90 6.43 -10.84
N PHE A 273 30.82 5.19 -11.32
CA PHE A 273 30.96 4.87 -12.75
C PHE A 273 29.85 5.51 -13.59
N ILE A 274 28.59 5.46 -13.15
CA ILE A 274 27.46 6.13 -13.82
C ILE A 274 27.72 7.63 -13.92
N LEU A 275 28.18 8.27 -12.82
CA LEU A 275 28.51 9.69 -12.81
C LEU A 275 29.60 10.02 -13.84
N PHE A 276 30.69 9.25 -13.84
CA PHE A 276 31.78 9.42 -14.78
C PHE A 276 31.31 9.27 -16.23
N ALA A 277 30.52 8.25 -16.53
CA ALA A 277 29.96 8.01 -17.86
C ALA A 277 29.05 9.17 -18.31
N ALA A 278 28.20 9.67 -17.40
CA ALA A 278 27.31 10.80 -17.66
C ALA A 278 28.10 12.09 -17.95
N ILE A 279 29.12 12.42 -17.14
CA ILE A 279 29.99 13.58 -17.34
C ILE A 279 30.73 13.47 -18.68
N ARG A 280 31.34 12.32 -18.96
CA ARG A 280 32.05 12.07 -20.22
C ARG A 280 31.13 12.26 -21.42
N ARG A 281 29.90 11.74 -21.34
CA ARG A 281 28.91 11.87 -22.42
C ARG A 281 28.46 13.31 -22.60
N PHE A 282 28.12 14.01 -21.51
CA PHE A 282 27.80 15.44 -21.56
C PHE A 282 28.94 16.26 -22.16
N TRP A 283 30.19 15.97 -21.82
CA TRP A 283 31.34 16.66 -22.40
C TRP A 283 31.49 16.40 -23.91
N LYS A 284 31.17 15.19 -24.37
CA LYS A 284 31.23 14.82 -25.79
C LYS A 284 30.09 15.43 -26.60
N THR A 285 28.86 15.46 -26.07
CA THR A 285 27.68 15.92 -26.81
C THR A 285 27.36 17.39 -26.58
N LYS A 286 27.83 17.97 -25.46
CA LYS A 286 27.47 19.31 -24.97
C LYS A 286 25.96 19.56 -24.93
N ASN A 287 25.17 18.48 -24.82
CA ASN A 287 23.72 18.53 -24.82
C ASN A 287 23.18 17.88 -23.55
N LEU A 288 22.66 18.71 -22.65
CA LEU A 288 22.03 18.25 -21.40
C LEU A 288 20.74 17.44 -21.67
N PHE A 289 20.11 17.64 -22.82
CA PHE A 289 18.87 16.97 -23.23
C PHE A 289 19.13 15.71 -24.07
N ASP A 290 20.35 15.15 -24.04
CA ASP A 290 20.63 13.86 -24.67
C ASP A 290 19.77 12.77 -24.01
N PRO A 291 18.96 12.02 -24.78
CA PRO A 291 18.11 10.95 -24.27
C PRO A 291 18.80 9.97 -23.32
N LYS A 292 20.06 9.59 -23.58
CA LYS A 292 20.76 8.61 -22.72
C LYS A 292 21.28 9.21 -21.41
N LEU A 293 21.35 10.54 -21.29
CA LEU A 293 21.72 11.21 -20.03
C LEU A 293 20.54 11.28 -19.05
N LEU A 294 19.31 11.13 -19.53
CA LEU A 294 18.11 11.46 -18.74
C LEU A 294 18.02 10.66 -17.44
N PHE A 295 18.17 9.34 -17.50
CA PHE A 295 18.13 8.49 -16.30
C PHE A 295 19.25 8.82 -15.30
N SER A 296 20.45 9.16 -15.78
CA SER A 296 21.55 9.56 -14.91
C SER A 296 21.27 10.90 -14.24
N ILE A 297 20.72 11.88 -14.97
CA ILE A 297 20.32 13.17 -14.41
C ILE A 297 19.28 12.95 -13.31
N PHE A 298 18.23 12.18 -13.58
CA PHE A 298 17.18 11.91 -12.59
C PHE A 298 17.67 11.07 -11.41
N LEU A 299 18.65 10.19 -11.58
CA LEU A 299 19.30 9.50 -10.47
C LEU A 299 19.94 10.50 -9.50
N PHE A 300 20.84 11.36 -9.99
CA PHE A 300 21.57 12.29 -9.13
C PHE A 300 20.67 13.40 -8.58
N VAL A 301 19.70 13.86 -9.37
CA VAL A 301 18.67 14.78 -8.91
C VAL A 301 17.81 14.14 -7.82
N GLY A 302 17.44 12.87 -7.96
CA GLY A 302 16.65 12.15 -6.97
C GLY A 302 17.41 11.99 -5.66
N VAL A 303 18.69 11.59 -5.71
CA VAL A 303 19.55 11.55 -4.52
C VAL A 303 19.68 12.95 -3.89
N ALA A 304 19.97 13.98 -4.68
CA ALA A 304 20.07 15.35 -4.18
C ALA A 304 18.76 15.86 -3.58
N SER A 305 17.62 15.48 -4.15
CA SER A 305 16.30 15.82 -3.64
C SER A 305 15.98 15.15 -2.31
N ILE A 306 16.36 13.88 -2.14
CA ILE A 306 16.22 13.16 -0.87
C ILE A 306 17.08 13.83 0.21
N LEU A 307 18.35 14.10 -0.11
CA LEU A 307 19.25 14.81 0.81
C LEU A 307 18.70 16.21 1.15
N GLY A 308 18.21 16.96 0.16
CA GLY A 308 17.63 18.28 0.36
C GLY A 308 16.39 18.25 1.25
N GLN A 309 15.49 17.28 1.08
CA GLN A 309 14.30 17.13 1.93
C GLN A 309 14.66 16.86 3.39
N TYR A 310 15.68 16.03 3.66
CA TYR A 310 16.14 15.82 5.02
C TYR A 310 16.79 17.08 5.61
N TRP A 311 17.77 17.65 4.92
CA TRP A 311 18.59 18.75 5.46
C TRP A 311 17.84 20.09 5.54
N ILE A 312 16.89 20.33 4.64
CA ILE A 312 16.14 21.60 4.55
C ILE A 312 14.78 21.50 5.22
N LEU A 313 14.06 20.38 5.02
CA LEU A 313 12.68 20.24 5.49
C LEU A 313 12.56 19.38 6.75
N GLY A 314 13.61 18.68 7.18
CA GLY A 314 13.57 17.78 8.34
C GLY A 314 12.71 16.54 8.11
N ILE A 315 12.59 16.09 6.85
CA ILE A 315 11.85 14.88 6.48
C ILE A 315 12.79 13.68 6.52
N ASN A 316 12.33 12.54 7.03
CA ASN A 316 13.12 11.31 7.08
C ASN A 316 13.61 10.86 5.70
N TYR A 317 14.74 10.16 5.67
CA TYR A 317 15.19 9.47 4.46
C TYR A 317 14.16 8.41 4.07
N PRO A 318 13.74 8.34 2.79
CA PRO A 318 12.78 7.34 2.37
C PRO A 318 13.41 5.96 2.49
N GLU A 319 12.59 5.00 2.92
CA GLU A 319 12.97 3.59 3.08
C GLU A 319 12.11 2.72 2.16
N ASP A 320 12.67 1.59 1.75
CA ASP A 320 12.00 0.53 1.01
C ASP A 320 11.21 1.06 -0.19
N ARG A 321 9.88 0.92 -0.14
CA ARG A 321 8.93 1.23 -1.20
C ARG A 321 8.85 2.71 -1.55
N THR A 322 9.17 3.61 -0.62
CA THR A 322 9.17 5.06 -0.91
C THR A 322 10.42 5.49 -1.68
N ALA A 323 11.50 4.71 -1.62
CA ALA A 323 12.72 4.94 -2.40
C ALA A 323 12.78 4.17 -3.73
N MET A 324 11.77 3.35 -4.04
CA MET A 324 11.77 2.40 -5.15
C MET A 324 12.03 3.01 -6.53
N PHE A 325 11.68 4.29 -6.74
CA PHE A 325 11.95 5.00 -7.99
C PHE A 325 13.44 5.13 -8.31
N LEU A 326 14.31 5.10 -7.29
CA LEU A 326 15.77 5.10 -7.49
C LEU A 326 16.24 3.85 -8.24
N ILE A 327 15.55 2.71 -8.10
CA ILE A 327 15.88 1.47 -8.82
C ILE A 327 15.72 1.67 -10.33
N VAL A 328 14.63 2.32 -10.75
CA VAL A 328 14.38 2.65 -12.16
C VAL A 328 15.47 3.57 -12.70
N PHE A 329 15.83 4.61 -11.95
CA PHE A 329 16.87 5.55 -12.38
C PHE A 329 18.25 4.89 -12.41
N PHE A 330 18.59 4.10 -11.39
CA PHE A 330 19.86 3.41 -11.27
C PHE A 330 20.08 2.42 -12.42
N PHE A 331 19.17 1.49 -12.68
CA PHE A 331 19.33 0.52 -13.76
C PHE A 331 19.22 1.16 -15.14
N GLY A 332 18.33 2.13 -15.32
CA GLY A 332 18.26 2.92 -16.55
C GLY A 332 19.59 3.60 -16.86
N ALA A 333 20.18 4.29 -15.88
CA ALA A 333 21.46 4.96 -16.00
C ALA A 333 22.61 3.98 -16.21
N LEU A 334 22.64 2.87 -15.47
CA LEU A 334 23.65 1.82 -15.58
C LEU A 334 23.71 1.23 -16.99
N PHE A 335 22.58 0.77 -17.52
CA PHE A 335 22.58 0.10 -18.82
C PHE A 335 22.85 1.07 -19.97
N PHE A 336 22.50 2.35 -19.85
CA PHE A 336 22.93 3.38 -20.82
C PHE A 336 24.43 3.71 -20.72
N ALA A 337 24.99 3.80 -19.51
CA ALA A 337 26.43 3.99 -19.31
C ALA A 337 27.23 2.81 -19.87
N LEU A 338 26.75 1.59 -19.62
CA LEU A 338 27.30 0.35 -20.16
C LEU A 338 27.20 0.33 -21.69
N ASP A 339 26.09 0.76 -22.29
CA ASP A 339 25.89 0.74 -23.75
C ASP A 339 26.94 1.52 -24.54
N ASP A 340 27.56 2.55 -23.93
CA ASP A 340 28.63 3.33 -24.54
C ASP A 340 30.02 2.65 -24.45
N LEU A 341 30.17 1.56 -23.68
CA LEU A 341 31.38 0.75 -23.60
C LEU A 341 31.44 -0.29 -24.72
N LYS A 342 32.64 -0.53 -25.27
CA LYS A 342 32.86 -1.61 -26.24
C LYS A 342 32.81 -2.98 -25.54
N SER A 343 32.03 -3.91 -26.08
CA SER A 343 32.03 -5.34 -25.70
C SER A 343 31.69 -5.63 -24.23
N ASN A 344 30.48 -5.28 -23.79
CA ASN A 344 30.00 -5.51 -22.43
C ASN A 344 28.91 -6.61 -22.33
N LYS A 345 28.71 -7.38 -23.40
CA LYS A 345 27.67 -8.42 -23.49
C LYS A 345 27.67 -9.38 -22.29
N VAL A 346 28.85 -9.75 -21.79
CA VAL A 346 28.97 -10.68 -20.66
C VAL A 346 28.34 -10.09 -19.40
N VAL A 347 28.60 -8.81 -19.10
CA VAL A 347 28.00 -8.12 -17.95
C VAL A 347 26.48 -8.10 -18.07
N ALA A 348 25.95 -7.76 -19.25
CA ALA A 348 24.52 -7.77 -19.50
C ALA A 348 23.89 -9.16 -19.30
N LEU A 349 24.54 -10.22 -19.79
CA LEU A 349 24.08 -11.60 -19.60
C LEU A 349 24.13 -12.04 -18.14
N ILE A 350 25.15 -11.64 -17.38
CA ILE A 350 25.23 -11.88 -15.93
C ILE A 350 24.07 -11.18 -15.22
N SER A 351 23.80 -9.91 -15.53
CA SER A 351 22.67 -9.18 -14.93
C SER A 351 21.33 -9.84 -15.24
N ILE A 352 21.12 -10.33 -16.46
CA ILE A 352 19.93 -11.08 -16.85
C ILE A 352 19.82 -12.37 -16.02
N GLY A 353 20.91 -13.16 -15.98
CA GLY A 353 20.94 -14.44 -15.26
C GLY A 353 20.66 -14.27 -13.76
N LEU A 354 21.29 -13.28 -13.13
CA LEU A 354 21.07 -12.96 -11.72
C LEU A 354 19.64 -12.51 -11.46
N SER A 355 19.10 -11.60 -12.28
CA SER A 355 17.72 -11.12 -12.11
C SER A 355 16.71 -12.26 -12.22
N LEU A 356 16.86 -13.14 -13.21
CA LEU A 356 15.97 -14.29 -13.39
C LEU A 356 16.13 -15.31 -12.26
N ALA A 357 17.35 -15.52 -11.76
CA ALA A 357 17.60 -16.40 -10.62
C ALA A 357 16.94 -15.86 -9.35
N PHE A 358 17.12 -14.58 -9.04
CA PHE A 358 16.47 -13.94 -7.89
C PHE A 358 14.95 -13.98 -8.02
N PHE A 359 14.41 -13.68 -9.21
CA PHE A 359 12.97 -13.81 -9.48
C PHE A 359 12.49 -15.24 -9.22
N ALA A 360 13.17 -16.25 -9.75
CA ALA A 360 12.78 -17.65 -9.59
C ALA A 360 12.81 -18.12 -8.13
N ILE A 361 13.73 -17.60 -7.30
CA ILE A 361 13.84 -17.93 -5.87
C ILE A 361 12.72 -17.27 -5.06
N THR A 362 12.27 -16.10 -5.48
CA THR A 362 11.37 -15.26 -4.67
C THR A 362 9.93 -15.21 -5.15
N MET A 363 9.70 -15.58 -6.41
CA MET A 363 8.35 -15.61 -6.96
C MET A 363 7.49 -16.57 -6.16
N ASN A 364 6.35 -16.07 -5.68
CA ASN A 364 5.36 -16.87 -4.99
C ASN A 364 3.95 -16.35 -5.34
N PHE A 365 2.93 -17.09 -4.93
CA PHE A 365 1.52 -16.75 -5.13
C PHE A 365 0.76 -16.48 -3.81
N THR A 366 1.40 -16.62 -2.65
CA THR A 366 0.69 -16.67 -1.37
C THR A 366 0.87 -15.40 -0.54
N HIS A 367 2.01 -14.72 -0.63
CA HIS A 367 2.35 -13.62 0.28
C HIS A 367 3.15 -12.51 -0.40
N SER A 368 3.06 -11.29 0.15
CA SER A 368 3.95 -10.20 -0.21
C SER A 368 5.35 -10.46 0.35
N MET A 369 6.39 -10.14 -0.44
CA MET A 369 7.78 -10.21 0.03
C MET A 369 8.07 -9.09 1.03
N HIS A 370 7.47 -7.92 0.83
CA HIS A 370 7.66 -6.80 1.75
C HIS A 370 6.81 -7.00 3.03
N PHE A 371 5.56 -7.39 2.88
CA PHE A 371 4.61 -7.49 4.00
C PHE A 371 4.44 -8.95 4.49
N VAL A 372 5.54 -9.69 4.65
CA VAL A 372 5.50 -11.11 5.08
C VAL A 372 4.79 -11.27 6.43
N THR A 373 5.05 -10.36 7.37
CA THR A 373 4.46 -10.39 8.72
C THR A 373 2.96 -10.08 8.76
N GLU A 374 2.39 -9.67 7.63
CA GLU A 374 0.96 -9.36 7.49
C GLU A 374 0.19 -10.48 6.79
N HIS A 375 0.87 -11.54 6.34
CA HIS A 375 0.18 -12.73 5.86
C HIS A 375 -0.69 -13.33 6.98
N LEU A 376 -1.94 -13.66 6.66
CA LEU A 376 -2.87 -14.36 7.55
C LEU A 376 -3.31 -15.65 6.88
N ASP A 377 -3.02 -16.77 7.54
CA ASP A 377 -3.61 -18.06 7.20
C ASP A 377 -5.09 -18.08 7.62
N GLU A 378 -5.97 -18.53 6.73
CA GLU A 378 -7.41 -18.67 7.01
C GLU A 378 -7.68 -19.53 8.25
N GLU A 379 -6.82 -20.51 8.52
CA GLU A 379 -6.93 -21.40 9.67
C GLU A 379 -6.80 -20.65 11.02
N LEU A 380 -6.15 -19.48 11.05
CA LEU A 380 -6.08 -18.62 12.24
C LEU A 380 -7.47 -18.17 12.68
N VAL A 381 -8.39 -17.97 11.73
CA VAL A 381 -9.76 -17.56 12.03
C VAL A 381 -10.74 -18.74 11.96
N ARG A 382 -10.52 -19.75 11.11
CA ARG A 382 -11.43 -20.90 11.01
C ARG A 382 -11.43 -21.79 12.25
N ASN A 383 -10.30 -21.92 12.94
CA ASN A 383 -10.16 -22.78 14.11
C ASN A 383 -10.75 -22.19 15.41
N ILE A 384 -11.22 -20.95 15.38
CA ILE A 384 -11.93 -20.35 16.51
C ILE A 384 -13.37 -20.91 16.57
N PRO A 385 -13.79 -21.55 17.67
CA PRO A 385 -15.12 -22.15 17.78
C PRO A 385 -16.23 -21.10 17.73
N LEU A 386 -17.46 -21.54 17.48
CA LEU A 386 -18.63 -20.65 17.46
C LEU A 386 -19.07 -20.21 18.85
N SER A 387 -18.78 -21.00 19.88
CA SER A 387 -19.13 -20.66 21.25
C SER A 387 -18.13 -21.21 22.26
N VAL A 388 -17.88 -20.42 23.31
CA VAL A 388 -17.15 -20.76 24.52
C VAL A 388 -18.05 -20.40 25.70
N ASN A 389 -18.32 -21.37 26.59
CA ASN A 389 -19.15 -21.16 27.78
C ASN A 389 -20.53 -20.51 27.49
N GLY A 390 -21.14 -20.82 26.33
CA GLY A 390 -22.49 -20.37 25.95
C GLY A 390 -22.58 -19.00 25.26
N THR A 391 -21.46 -18.30 25.06
CA THR A 391 -21.38 -17.06 24.27
C THR A 391 -20.44 -17.25 23.08
N PRO A 392 -20.48 -16.38 22.06
CA PRO A 392 -19.36 -16.27 21.11
C PRO A 392 -18.03 -16.08 21.87
N PRO A 393 -16.92 -16.60 21.35
CA PRO A 393 -15.63 -16.34 21.95
C PRO A 393 -15.26 -14.86 21.86
N THR A 394 -14.57 -14.39 22.87
CA THR A 394 -13.89 -13.09 22.85
C THR A 394 -12.54 -13.24 22.14
N THR A 395 -12.21 -12.28 21.28
CA THR A 395 -11.03 -12.34 20.41
C THR A 395 -10.17 -11.08 20.53
N ALA A 396 -8.86 -11.23 20.34
CA ALA A 396 -7.91 -10.13 20.18
C ALA A 396 -6.96 -10.40 19.00
N GLY A 397 -6.46 -9.35 18.35
CA GLY A 397 -5.57 -9.48 17.19
C GLY A 397 -5.39 -8.12 16.51
N ARG A 398 -4.92 -8.11 15.26
CA ARG A 398 -4.77 -6.87 14.47
C ARG A 398 -6.08 -6.44 13.83
N TRP A 399 -7.08 -6.14 14.68
CA TRP A 399 -8.42 -5.66 14.37
C TRP A 399 -8.82 -5.75 12.88
N ASN A 400 -8.35 -4.82 12.05
CA ASN A 400 -8.77 -4.65 10.66
C ASN A 400 -8.54 -5.88 9.77
N MET A 401 -7.46 -6.63 9.97
CA MET A 401 -7.07 -7.70 9.05
C MET A 401 -7.90 -8.96 9.27
N GLU A 402 -8.00 -9.41 10.51
CA GLU A 402 -8.76 -10.60 10.90
C GLU A 402 -10.27 -10.37 10.75
N ASN A 403 -10.75 -9.13 10.98
CA ASN A 403 -12.14 -8.78 10.73
C ASN A 403 -12.49 -8.86 9.24
N ASP A 404 -11.67 -8.27 8.36
CA ASP A 404 -11.94 -8.32 6.92
C ASP A 404 -11.83 -9.75 6.39
N LEU A 405 -10.88 -10.55 6.88
CA LEU A 405 -10.78 -11.98 6.56
C LEU A 405 -12.02 -12.77 7.03
N THR A 406 -12.46 -12.56 8.28
CA THR A 406 -13.67 -13.19 8.82
C THR A 406 -14.90 -12.87 7.95
N ARG A 407 -15.03 -11.61 7.54
CA ARG A 407 -16.09 -11.13 6.64
C ARG A 407 -16.02 -11.80 5.27
N GLU A 408 -14.85 -11.79 4.62
CA GLU A 408 -14.64 -12.41 3.30
C GLU A 408 -15.02 -13.90 3.29
N LEU A 409 -14.58 -14.65 4.32
CA LEU A 409 -14.83 -16.08 4.45
C LEU A 409 -16.26 -16.47 4.85
N ASN A 410 -17.18 -15.50 5.02
CA ASN A 410 -18.54 -15.72 5.53
C ASN A 410 -18.56 -16.41 6.91
N LEU A 411 -17.56 -16.14 7.76
CA LEU A 411 -17.57 -16.65 9.12
C LEU A 411 -18.47 -15.76 10.01
N PRO A 412 -19.03 -16.30 11.10
CA PRO A 412 -19.75 -15.48 12.07
C PRO A 412 -18.90 -14.33 12.58
N LEU A 413 -19.54 -13.19 12.82
CA LEU A 413 -18.87 -11.99 13.28
C LEU A 413 -18.00 -12.27 14.51
N ARG A 414 -16.75 -11.83 14.45
CA ARG A 414 -15.85 -11.78 15.60
C ARG A 414 -15.28 -10.39 15.71
N VAL A 415 -15.13 -9.91 16.92
CA VAL A 415 -14.55 -8.60 17.19
C VAL A 415 -13.15 -8.82 17.73
N TYR A 416 -12.16 -8.58 16.87
CA TYR A 416 -10.76 -8.60 17.27
C TYR A 416 -10.43 -7.26 17.92
N GLN A 417 -10.27 -7.30 19.25
CA GLN A 417 -9.96 -6.14 20.06
C GLN A 417 -8.47 -5.88 20.05
N ASP A 418 -8.09 -4.60 20.06
CA ASP A 418 -6.73 -4.24 20.43
C ASP A 418 -6.52 -4.55 21.92
N ASN A 419 -5.42 -5.24 22.21
CA ASN A 419 -5.04 -5.53 23.58
C ASN A 419 -3.53 -5.48 23.66
N ASP A 420 -2.99 -4.56 24.45
CA ASP A 420 -1.54 -4.34 24.59
C ASP A 420 -0.91 -5.00 25.82
N ASP A 421 -1.69 -5.72 26.62
CA ASP A 421 -1.17 -6.35 27.83
C ASP A 421 -0.18 -7.48 27.44
N PRO A 422 1.05 -7.45 27.99
CA PRO A 422 2.08 -8.44 27.71
C PRO A 422 1.94 -9.74 28.52
N HIS A 423 1.10 -9.78 29.56
CA HIS A 423 1.03 -10.85 30.55
C HIS A 423 -0.33 -11.55 30.65
N ASP A 424 -1.45 -10.83 30.57
CA ASP A 424 -2.79 -11.44 30.63
C ASP A 424 -3.85 -10.66 29.85
N THR A 425 -4.80 -11.37 29.25
CA THR A 425 -5.91 -10.76 28.52
C THR A 425 -7.21 -11.48 28.86
N LEU A 426 -8.34 -10.78 29.02
CA LEU A 426 -9.62 -11.46 29.31
C LEU A 426 -10.17 -12.30 28.15
N VAL A 427 -9.47 -12.37 27.01
CA VAL A 427 -9.98 -12.97 25.79
C VAL A 427 -9.74 -14.48 25.70
N ASP A 428 -10.64 -15.17 25.01
CA ASP A 428 -10.59 -16.62 24.82
C ASP A 428 -9.52 -17.03 23.80
N TYR A 429 -9.43 -16.26 22.71
CA TYR A 429 -8.55 -16.52 21.58
C TYR A 429 -7.84 -15.24 21.14
N MET A 430 -6.60 -15.39 20.66
CA MET A 430 -5.81 -14.27 20.17
C MET A 430 -5.05 -14.64 18.90
N VAL A 431 -4.86 -13.70 17.97
CA VAL A 431 -3.97 -13.86 16.82
C VAL A 431 -2.76 -12.94 16.99
N PHE A 432 -1.61 -13.52 17.37
CA PHE A 432 -0.39 -12.76 17.62
C PHE A 432 0.87 -13.56 17.29
N VAL A 433 1.99 -12.86 17.14
CA VAL A 433 3.33 -13.47 17.03
C VAL A 433 3.83 -13.81 18.44
N PRO A 434 3.97 -15.09 18.84
CA PRO A 434 4.30 -15.48 20.21
C PRO A 434 5.58 -14.85 20.75
N GLU A 435 6.59 -14.66 19.90
CA GLU A 435 7.89 -14.07 20.27
C GLU A 435 7.76 -12.62 20.76
N ARG A 436 6.71 -11.91 20.35
CA ARG A 436 6.45 -10.52 20.79
C ARG A 436 5.85 -10.46 22.19
N ARG A 437 5.26 -11.55 22.69
CA ARG A 437 4.59 -11.62 24.01
C ARG A 437 4.83 -12.96 24.69
N PRO A 438 6.08 -13.24 25.10
CA PRO A 438 6.43 -14.53 25.72
C PRO A 438 5.62 -14.82 27.00
N GLY A 439 5.20 -13.79 27.73
CA GLY A 439 4.39 -13.92 28.96
C GLY A 439 3.02 -14.58 28.75
N LEU A 440 2.45 -14.50 27.54
CA LEU A 440 1.15 -15.13 27.25
C LEU A 440 1.23 -16.67 27.26
N THR A 441 2.42 -17.26 27.10
CA THR A 441 2.57 -18.73 27.03
C THR A 441 2.24 -19.44 28.34
N ASP A 442 2.18 -18.72 29.46
CA ASP A 442 1.73 -19.27 30.74
C ASP A 442 0.22 -19.55 30.72
N LEU A 443 -0.56 -18.64 30.14
CA LEU A 443 -2.03 -18.66 30.13
C LEU A 443 -2.63 -19.20 28.82
N TYR A 444 -1.87 -19.19 27.74
CA TYR A 444 -2.32 -19.58 26.39
C TYR A 444 -1.47 -20.71 25.82
N GLU A 445 -2.11 -21.56 25.03
CA GLU A 445 -1.48 -22.58 24.18
C GLU A 445 -1.59 -22.19 22.71
N ILE A 446 -0.59 -22.55 21.89
CA ILE A 446 -0.65 -22.35 20.44
C ILE A 446 -1.57 -23.41 19.85
N ALA A 447 -2.69 -22.97 19.28
CA ALA A 447 -3.66 -23.82 18.60
C ALA A 447 -3.34 -23.98 17.11
N HIS A 448 -2.81 -22.93 16.46
CA HIS A 448 -2.37 -22.95 15.06
C HIS A 448 -1.21 -21.97 14.86
N LEU A 449 -0.32 -22.25 13.92
CA LEU A 449 0.81 -21.38 13.56
C LEU A 449 0.84 -21.19 12.04
N ASP A 450 0.84 -19.93 11.60
CA ASP A 450 1.09 -19.58 10.21
C ASP A 450 2.61 -19.65 9.92
N PRO A 451 3.06 -20.58 9.05
CA PRO A 451 4.48 -20.75 8.75
C PRO A 451 5.10 -19.59 7.98
N ILE A 452 4.30 -18.68 7.39
CA ILE A 452 4.79 -17.56 6.59
C ILE A 452 5.04 -16.33 7.47
N SER A 453 4.02 -15.87 8.20
CA SER A 453 4.14 -14.66 9.02
C SER A 453 4.69 -14.91 10.42
N GLY A 454 4.63 -16.16 10.91
CA GLY A 454 4.89 -16.50 12.31
C GLY A 454 3.74 -16.12 13.26
N GLN A 455 2.60 -15.64 12.74
CA GLN A 455 1.41 -15.40 13.56
C GLN A 455 0.81 -16.72 14.03
N ALA A 456 0.35 -16.75 15.28
CA ALA A 456 -0.24 -17.91 15.90
C ALA A 456 -1.64 -17.60 16.43
N LEU A 457 -2.54 -18.57 16.30
CA LEU A 457 -3.78 -18.59 17.05
C LEU A 457 -3.46 -19.11 18.45
N LEU A 458 -3.51 -18.23 19.43
CA LEU A 458 -3.38 -18.53 20.84
C LEU A 458 -4.75 -18.81 21.43
N LYS A 459 -4.88 -19.92 22.16
CA LYS A 459 -6.09 -20.33 22.87
C LYS A 459 -5.82 -20.32 24.37
N ARG A 460 -6.72 -19.73 25.15
CA ARG A 460 -6.62 -19.73 26.61
C ARG A 460 -6.68 -21.17 27.14
N LYS A 461 -5.71 -21.56 27.97
CA LYS A 461 -5.61 -22.92 28.55
C LYS A 461 -6.79 -23.23 29.49
N LYS A 462 -7.21 -22.23 30.27
CA LYS A 462 -8.35 -22.31 31.19
C LYS A 462 -9.31 -21.15 30.92
N PHE A 463 -10.44 -21.43 30.27
CA PHE A 463 -11.46 -20.42 29.99
C PHE A 463 -12.02 -19.82 31.29
N LEU A 464 -12.25 -18.51 31.25
CA LEU A 464 -12.83 -17.76 32.36
C LEU A 464 -14.31 -18.11 32.51
N LYS A 465 -14.75 -18.32 33.76
CA LYS A 465 -16.15 -18.63 34.04
C LYS A 465 -16.97 -17.34 33.95
N ARG A 466 -18.14 -17.44 33.31
CA ARG A 466 -19.01 -16.32 32.99
C ARG A 466 -20.34 -16.49 33.70
N THR A 467 -20.73 -15.50 34.49
CA THR A 467 -22.05 -15.45 35.12
C THR A 467 -22.84 -14.30 34.52
N LYS A 468 -23.99 -14.61 33.91
CA LYS A 468 -24.85 -13.60 33.30
C LYS A 468 -25.51 -12.77 34.38
N ASN A 469 -25.23 -11.47 34.39
CA ASN A 469 -25.77 -10.53 35.35
C ASN A 469 -26.95 -9.73 34.77
N LEU A 470 -26.94 -9.49 33.47
CA LEU A 470 -27.89 -8.60 32.81
C LEU A 470 -28.22 -9.07 31.39
N GLU A 471 -29.45 -8.78 30.98
CA GLU A 471 -29.91 -8.79 29.60
C GLU A 471 -30.77 -7.55 29.33
N VAL A 472 -30.48 -6.83 28.26
CA VAL A 472 -31.26 -5.68 27.78
C VAL A 472 -31.48 -5.84 26.28
N GLU A 473 -32.73 -5.71 25.84
CA GLU A 473 -33.09 -5.61 24.42
C GLU A 473 -33.55 -4.19 24.12
N HIS A 474 -33.10 -3.64 23.01
CA HIS A 474 -33.42 -2.29 22.56
C HIS A 474 -33.82 -2.31 21.08
N ALA A 475 -34.95 -1.67 20.76
CA ALA A 475 -35.35 -1.47 19.38
C ALA A 475 -34.59 -0.29 18.78
N ILE A 476 -34.11 -0.46 17.55
CA ILE A 476 -33.41 0.57 16.79
C ILE A 476 -34.42 1.10 15.78
N ILE A 477 -34.99 2.27 16.05
CA ILE A 477 -35.88 3.01 15.14
C ILE A 477 -35.57 4.49 15.34
N SER A 478 -34.59 5.01 14.61
CA SER A 478 -34.05 6.34 14.91
C SER A 478 -33.06 6.81 13.83
N GLU A 479 -33.07 8.12 13.57
CA GLU A 479 -32.04 8.86 12.82
C GLU A 479 -31.03 9.55 13.76
N VAL A 480 -31.15 9.32 15.08
CA VAL A 480 -30.30 9.95 16.10
C VAL A 480 -28.85 9.47 15.93
N GLU A 481 -27.91 10.41 16.01
CA GLU A 481 -26.48 10.15 15.89
C GLU A 481 -25.97 9.19 16.97
N TYR A 482 -26.43 9.34 18.21
CA TYR A 482 -26.08 8.47 19.33
C TYR A 482 -27.32 7.85 19.95
N GLN A 483 -27.37 6.52 19.97
CA GLN A 483 -28.44 5.79 20.65
C GLN A 483 -27.85 4.93 21.77
N ILE A 484 -28.07 5.37 23.01
CA ILE A 484 -27.63 4.64 24.20
C ILE A 484 -28.39 3.33 24.30
N VAL A 485 -27.65 2.22 24.34
CA VAL A 485 -28.20 0.88 24.58
C VAL A 485 -28.24 0.60 26.07
N TYR A 486 -27.13 0.87 26.77
CA TYR A 486 -27.02 0.62 28.20
C TYR A 486 -25.90 1.46 28.84
N ILE A 487 -26.11 1.90 30.08
CA ILE A 487 -25.10 2.55 30.93
C ILE A 487 -25.19 1.95 32.33
N SER A 488 -24.06 1.62 32.93
CA SER A 488 -23.96 1.07 34.29
C SER A 488 -22.64 1.44 34.95
N ASN A 489 -22.60 1.30 36.27
CA ASN A 489 -21.34 1.26 37.00
C ASN A 489 -20.47 0.09 36.51
N LEU A 490 -19.17 0.32 36.45
CA LEU A 490 -18.15 -0.66 36.15
C LEU A 490 -17.56 -1.19 37.46
N GLU A 491 -18.04 -2.36 37.91
CA GLU A 491 -17.62 -2.94 39.20
C GLU A 491 -16.41 -3.89 39.09
N GLY A 492 -16.04 -4.30 37.88
CA GLY A 492 -14.97 -5.25 37.62
C GLY A 492 -14.89 -5.66 36.16
N PRO A 493 -13.99 -6.60 35.81
CA PRO A 493 -13.85 -7.08 34.44
C PRO A 493 -15.10 -7.85 34.00
N MET A 494 -15.51 -7.66 32.74
CA MET A 494 -16.74 -8.26 32.23
C MET A 494 -16.64 -8.63 30.75
N VAL A 495 -17.52 -9.54 30.33
CA VAL A 495 -17.74 -9.88 28.92
C VAL A 495 -19.12 -9.37 28.49
N LEU A 496 -19.14 -8.64 27.39
CA LEU A 496 -20.33 -8.07 26.79
C LEU A 496 -20.66 -8.87 25.54
N ARG A 497 -21.81 -9.55 25.51
CA ARG A 497 -22.31 -10.17 24.27
C ARG A 497 -23.33 -9.25 23.62
N CYS A 498 -23.06 -8.91 22.37
CA CYS A 498 -23.93 -8.06 21.57
C CYS A 498 -24.47 -8.87 20.41
N SER A 499 -25.79 -8.97 20.32
CA SER A 499 -26.47 -9.74 19.27
C SER A 499 -27.67 -8.99 18.74
N GLY A 500 -28.02 -9.16 17.47
CA GLY A 500 -29.13 -8.42 16.90
C GLY A 500 -29.23 -8.54 15.39
N LYS A 501 -30.13 -7.72 14.86
CA LYS A 501 -30.42 -7.59 13.43
C LYS A 501 -30.62 -6.12 13.09
N LEU A 502 -29.95 -5.67 12.03
CA LEU A 502 -30.22 -4.40 11.35
C LEU A 502 -30.87 -4.68 10.00
N GLU A 503 -31.79 -3.82 9.60
CA GLU A 503 -32.55 -3.89 8.35
C GLU A 503 -32.21 -2.69 7.48
N GLN A 504 -32.41 -2.82 6.17
CA GLN A 504 -32.14 -1.76 5.18
C GLN A 504 -30.69 -1.24 5.20
N MET A 505 -29.75 -2.14 5.51
CA MET A 505 -28.31 -1.88 5.48
C MET A 505 -27.80 -1.86 4.06
N THR A 506 -26.81 -1.02 3.80
CA THR A 506 -26.03 -0.99 2.56
C THR A 506 -24.56 -0.83 2.90
N GLU A 507 -23.65 -1.11 1.96
CA GLU A 507 -22.19 -0.92 2.16
C GLU A 507 -21.79 0.53 2.46
N LEU A 508 -22.70 1.50 2.30
CA LEU A 508 -22.47 2.92 2.55
C LEU A 508 -22.98 3.40 3.93
N LYS A 509 -23.87 2.64 4.59
CA LYS A 509 -24.48 3.02 5.88
C LYS A 509 -23.57 2.67 7.06
N GLU A 510 -22.48 3.41 7.24
CA GLU A 510 -21.52 3.12 8.31
C GLU A 510 -22.12 3.36 9.70
N ILE A 511 -22.10 2.31 10.53
CA ILE A 511 -22.62 2.30 11.90
C ILE A 511 -21.57 1.65 12.79
N PHE A 512 -21.43 2.18 14.00
CA PHE A 512 -20.56 1.62 15.01
C PHE A 512 -21.34 1.18 16.24
N ILE A 513 -20.96 0.03 16.81
CA ILE A 513 -21.33 -0.31 18.18
C ILE A 513 -20.14 0.09 19.05
N VAL A 514 -20.37 1.03 19.97
CA VAL A 514 -19.32 1.62 20.79
C VAL A 514 -19.39 1.07 22.21
N PHE A 515 -18.26 0.63 22.71
CA PHE A 515 -18.05 0.27 24.12
C PHE A 515 -17.08 1.26 24.74
N SER A 516 -17.51 1.94 25.79
CA SER A 516 -16.71 2.97 26.44
C SER A 516 -16.72 2.81 27.94
N SER A 517 -15.58 3.11 28.57
CA SER A 517 -15.47 3.23 30.03
C SER A 517 -14.91 4.59 30.40
N GLU A 518 -15.46 5.17 31.47
CA GLU A 518 -15.07 6.49 31.97
C GLU A 518 -15.07 6.53 33.50
N ASP A 519 -14.40 7.54 34.05
CA ASP A 519 -14.71 8.02 35.39
C ASP A 519 -15.93 8.94 35.31
N SER A 520 -17.03 8.52 35.91
CA SER A 520 -18.29 9.25 35.94
C SER A 520 -18.19 10.67 36.52
N LEU A 521 -17.20 10.93 37.40
CA LEU A 521 -16.97 12.23 38.04
C LEU A 521 -16.11 13.16 37.19
N SER A 522 -14.90 12.72 36.81
CA SER A 522 -13.97 13.56 36.03
C SER A 522 -14.30 13.60 34.53
N LYS A 523 -15.14 12.67 34.04
CA LYS A 523 -15.39 12.41 32.61
C LYS A 523 -14.13 12.02 31.84
N GLN A 524 -13.08 11.58 32.54
CA GLN A 524 -11.92 11.00 31.90
C GLN A 524 -12.30 9.65 31.28
N GLN A 525 -12.04 9.51 29.98
CA GLN A 525 -12.28 8.30 29.23
C GLN A 525 -11.07 7.36 29.31
N PHE A 526 -11.33 6.08 29.60
CA PHE A 526 -10.31 5.04 29.76
C PHE A 526 -10.31 4.06 28.59
N THR A 527 -11.49 3.62 28.16
CA THR A 527 -11.65 2.85 26.91
C THR A 527 -12.68 3.49 26.00
N TYR A 528 -12.42 3.37 24.70
CA TYR A 528 -13.34 3.82 23.66
C TYR A 528 -13.16 2.96 22.40
N GLU A 529 -13.80 1.80 22.40
CA GLU A 529 -13.74 0.88 21.27
C GLU A 529 -14.97 1.04 20.38
N MET A 530 -14.74 1.27 19.09
CA MET A 530 -15.81 1.48 18.10
C MET A 530 -15.84 0.34 17.10
N ILE A 531 -16.83 -0.56 17.17
CA ILE A 531 -16.93 -1.73 16.27
C ILE A 531 -17.65 -1.34 14.97
N PRO A 532 -16.96 -1.17 13.83
CA PRO A 532 -17.59 -0.77 12.57
C PRO A 532 -18.36 -1.95 11.96
N MET A 533 -19.68 -1.88 11.92
CA MET A 533 -20.51 -3.04 11.60
C MET A 533 -20.36 -3.53 10.15
N ILE A 534 -20.25 -2.62 9.18
CA ILE A 534 -20.08 -2.97 7.76
C ILE A 534 -18.74 -3.66 7.48
N ARG A 535 -17.68 -3.26 8.18
CA ARG A 535 -16.33 -3.81 7.98
C ARG A 535 -16.18 -5.22 8.56
N ASN A 536 -17.16 -5.63 9.35
CA ASN A 536 -17.12 -6.77 10.25
C ASN A 536 -18.19 -7.82 9.90
N SER A 537 -19.32 -7.39 9.35
CA SER A 537 -20.47 -8.24 9.04
C SER A 537 -20.86 -8.13 7.58
N LYS A 538 -21.28 -9.24 6.98
CA LYS A 538 -21.88 -9.22 5.65
C LYS A 538 -23.34 -8.78 5.71
N ILE A 539 -23.74 -8.07 4.66
CA ILE A 539 -25.10 -7.64 4.42
C ILE A 539 -25.72 -8.64 3.44
N SER A 540 -26.91 -9.15 3.74
CA SER A 540 -27.65 -10.03 2.83
C SER A 540 -28.13 -9.24 1.61
N ASP A 541 -28.50 -9.94 0.53
CA ASP A 541 -29.11 -9.31 -0.66
C ASP A 541 -30.40 -8.54 -0.35
N SER A 542 -31.09 -8.89 0.76
CA SER A 542 -32.27 -8.18 1.26
C SER A 542 -31.95 -6.94 2.10
N GLY A 543 -30.67 -6.60 2.30
CA GLY A 543 -30.24 -5.49 3.14
C GLY A 543 -30.30 -5.81 4.64
N GLU A 544 -30.35 -7.08 5.03
CA GLU A 544 -30.33 -7.49 6.44
C GLU A 544 -28.92 -7.79 6.92
N MET A 545 -28.58 -7.35 8.12
CA MET A 545 -27.31 -7.65 8.77
C MET A 545 -27.59 -8.26 10.14
N ASN A 546 -27.27 -9.54 10.30
CA ASN A 546 -27.33 -10.23 11.58
C ASN A 546 -25.94 -10.23 12.22
N PHE A 547 -25.87 -10.01 13.53
CA PHE A 547 -24.62 -10.02 14.27
C PHE A 547 -24.81 -10.69 15.63
N ASP A 548 -23.77 -11.41 16.08
CA ASP A 548 -23.67 -12.00 17.40
C ASP A 548 -22.19 -12.16 17.75
N PHE A 549 -21.70 -11.35 18.67
CA PHE A 549 -20.29 -11.30 19.04
C PHE A 549 -20.11 -11.00 20.52
N SER A 550 -18.89 -11.21 21.03
CA SER A 550 -18.52 -10.88 22.40
C SER A 550 -17.33 -9.94 22.44
N TYR A 551 -17.37 -8.98 23.37
CA TYR A 551 -16.32 -8.01 23.66
C TYR A 551 -15.88 -8.19 25.12
N ALA A 552 -14.59 -8.16 25.39
CA ALA A 552 -14.03 -8.34 26.72
C ALA A 552 -13.55 -6.99 27.26
N MET A 553 -14.19 -6.50 28.32
CA MET A 553 -13.83 -5.24 28.94
C MET A 553 -13.01 -5.46 30.20
N ASN A 554 -11.78 -4.93 30.19
CA ASN A 554 -10.89 -4.94 31.35
C ASN A 554 -11.40 -3.97 32.44
N ALA A 555 -11.14 -4.32 33.71
CA ALA A 555 -11.24 -3.36 34.80
C ALA A 555 -9.98 -2.48 34.79
N LEU A 556 -10.13 -1.22 34.40
CA LEU A 556 -9.05 -0.24 34.43
C LEU A 556 -9.14 0.59 35.71
N GLU A 557 -8.01 0.80 36.38
CA GLU A 557 -7.94 1.61 37.59
C GLU A 557 -8.41 3.04 37.29
N GLY A 558 -9.45 3.49 38.00
CA GLY A 558 -10.07 4.81 37.82
C GLY A 558 -11.35 4.81 36.97
N ALA A 559 -11.58 3.80 36.13
CA ALA A 559 -12.84 3.66 35.40
C ALA A 559 -13.94 3.11 36.33
N ASN A 560 -15.08 3.80 36.42
CA ASN A 560 -16.20 3.41 37.31
C ASN A 560 -17.57 3.40 36.61
N SER A 561 -17.62 3.78 35.33
CA SER A 561 -18.81 3.76 34.49
C SER A 561 -18.50 3.11 33.15
N PHE A 562 -19.48 2.38 32.61
CA PHE A 562 -19.44 1.78 31.28
C PHE A 562 -20.70 2.16 30.50
N ALA A 563 -20.52 2.41 29.20
CA ALA A 563 -21.61 2.64 28.27
C ALA A 563 -21.44 1.81 26.98
N ALA A 564 -22.54 1.20 26.56
CA ALA A 564 -22.74 0.66 25.21
C ALA A 564 -23.73 1.53 24.46
N TYR A 565 -23.38 1.94 23.25
CA TYR A 565 -24.28 2.71 22.40
C TYR A 565 -24.00 2.49 20.92
N ILE A 566 -24.97 2.85 20.10
CA ILE A 566 -24.86 2.87 18.65
C ILE A 566 -24.45 4.28 18.24
N TRP A 567 -23.42 4.38 17.40
CA TRP A 567 -23.03 5.62 16.74
C TRP A 567 -23.36 5.54 15.25
N ASN A 568 -24.34 6.35 14.86
CA ASN A 568 -24.81 6.54 13.50
C ASN A 568 -24.25 7.86 12.96
N GLN A 569 -22.99 7.82 12.50
CA GLN A 569 -22.21 9.02 12.19
C GLN A 569 -22.89 9.95 11.16
N ASN A 570 -23.66 9.39 10.23
CA ASN A 570 -24.30 10.13 9.14
C ASN A 570 -25.80 10.39 9.38
N GLY A 571 -26.36 9.98 10.52
CA GLY A 571 -27.79 10.14 10.81
C GLY A 571 -28.70 9.36 9.85
N GLU A 572 -28.24 8.22 9.33
CA GLU A 572 -28.99 7.39 8.40
C GLU A 572 -30.22 6.77 9.08
N GLU A 573 -31.29 6.47 8.33
CA GLU A 573 -32.44 5.76 8.90
C GLU A 573 -32.02 4.33 9.27
N LEU A 574 -32.12 4.02 10.57
CA LEU A 574 -31.82 2.71 11.14
C LEU A 574 -33.08 2.01 11.65
N GLN A 575 -33.24 0.76 11.22
CA GLN A 575 -34.29 -0.13 11.69
C GLN A 575 -33.67 -1.45 12.16
N GLY A 576 -34.08 -1.94 13.33
CA GLY A 576 -33.60 -3.21 13.83
C GLY A 576 -33.78 -3.41 15.32
N LYS A 577 -33.02 -4.35 15.86
CA LYS A 577 -32.97 -4.67 17.28
C LYS A 577 -31.56 -5.05 17.70
N ILE A 578 -31.19 -4.62 18.89
CA ILE A 578 -29.94 -4.99 19.55
C ILE A 578 -30.25 -5.56 20.93
N LYS A 579 -29.58 -6.64 21.27
CA LYS A 579 -29.61 -7.28 22.58
C LYS A 579 -28.19 -7.27 23.15
N LEU A 580 -28.05 -6.66 24.31
CA LEU A 580 -26.82 -6.63 25.09
C LEU A 580 -26.99 -7.55 26.31
N GLU A 581 -26.06 -8.48 26.48
CA GLU A 581 -25.94 -9.33 27.66
C GLU A 581 -24.60 -9.02 28.35
N VAL A 582 -24.63 -8.84 29.68
CA VAL A 582 -23.42 -8.56 30.47
C VAL A 582 -23.12 -9.75 31.37
N TYR A 583 -21.89 -10.23 31.28
CA TYR A 583 -21.39 -11.37 32.04
C TYR A 583 -20.25 -10.91 32.96
N ALA A 584 -20.40 -11.12 34.26
CA ALA A 584 -19.27 -11.01 35.18
C ALA A 584 -18.31 -12.19 34.99
N ILE A 585 -17.03 -11.91 35.21
CA ILE A 585 -15.98 -12.92 35.21
C ILE A 585 -15.76 -13.40 36.64
N ASP A 586 -15.99 -14.70 36.88
CA ASP A 586 -15.69 -15.31 38.17
C ASP A 586 -14.21 -15.77 38.15
N GLU A 587 -13.41 -15.35 39.15
CA GLU A 587 -12.02 -15.81 39.34
C GLU A 587 -11.92 -17.31 39.70
#